data_AF-A0A7Y4R9L4-F1
#
_entry.id   AF-A0A7Y4R9L4-F1
#
_cell.length_a   1.000
_cell.length_b   1.000
_cell.length_c   1.000
_cell.angle_alpha   90.00
_cell.angle_beta   90.00
_cell.angle_gamma   90.00
#
_symmetry.space_group_name_H-M   'P 1'
#
loop_
_entity.id
_entity.type
_entity.pdbx_description
1 polymer ?
#
loop_
_entity_poly.entity_id
_entity_poly.type
_entity_poly.pdbx_seq_one_letter_code
_entity_poly.pdbx_strand_id
1 'polypeptide(L)'
;MLRHRRILLIVCCLMVVGSISATLAYAYRLRSSGYRELVQARLSDKLRMRVSLGSIEPLSLRARRFHDVRLRLPRRDVEVFRCGQAVWHDESTSGAPGFSLDLRDGWMLAGTDEWDRDDYRAMLLGGLGHDFAALGIKRITLDDIDLQWSHPRFALMSEGCSGDIVFRGDGTARATLAADRLNGAPVDEPISIVADLTPGQAPQFHHVVLKLPEIPIAALKLDALVGGAVTRGSFTGQLAFRQRGTSWSVGIDGRVRNAELRELSAALPGGPYDGGLDIQVDEATIDQSGLRDLRFSGRLDGLSVGQLVPMFGLPPQAGTVALRVHQAAYQSGRITYLSAEGSAGGLSLTDLSTLIGRGKITGTADVTIESMMVVDDRLTLAAVTIAATPPAGAAGTIDRVMLQNASQRLLGFDVTPMLPESTEFIEYEKLGVRLDLNGGALRVHGTHGDDGRTILTVNLFGRPLGVIKEPKRSFDVSGYLDAMTRRVGTYDADQLREWWRAREAGGDEGM
;
A
#
# COMPACT_ATOMS: atom_id res chain seq x y z
N MET A 1 -34.27 84.30 -13.57
CA MET A 1 -33.16 83.33 -13.47
C MET A 1 -33.00 82.66 -12.09
N LEU A 2 -33.14 83.37 -10.96
CA LEU A 2 -32.97 82.78 -9.60
C LEU A 2 -33.95 81.64 -9.25
N ARG A 3 -35.22 81.72 -9.66
CA ARG A 3 -36.22 80.65 -9.41
C ARG A 3 -35.87 79.32 -10.11
N HIS A 4 -35.36 79.38 -11.35
CA HIS A 4 -35.00 78.18 -12.11
C HIS A 4 -33.78 77.48 -11.49
N ARG A 5 -32.80 78.23 -10.99
CA ARG A 5 -31.65 77.67 -10.27
C ARG A 5 -32.05 77.00 -8.95
N ARG A 6 -33.01 77.56 -8.20
CA ARG A 6 -33.54 76.95 -6.97
C ARG A 6 -34.31 75.65 -7.26
N ILE A 7 -35.14 75.64 -8.30
CA ILE A 7 -35.87 74.42 -8.71
C ILE A 7 -34.88 73.33 -9.14
N LEU A 8 -33.87 73.68 -9.95
CA LEU A 8 -32.88 72.73 -10.43
C LEU A 8 -32.02 72.17 -9.29
N LEU A 9 -31.66 73.00 -8.29
CA LEU A 9 -30.97 72.55 -7.08
C LEU A 9 -31.82 71.59 -6.24
N ILE A 10 -33.12 71.87 -6.05
CA ILE A 10 -34.04 70.97 -5.35
C ILE A 10 -34.16 69.63 -6.08
N VAL A 11 -34.29 69.65 -7.40
CA VAL A 11 -34.35 68.42 -8.22
C VAL A 11 -33.04 67.63 -8.13
N CYS A 12 -31.88 68.29 -8.22
CA CYS A 12 -30.59 67.64 -8.03
C CYS A 12 -30.46 67.04 -6.62
N CYS A 13 -30.84 67.77 -5.57
CA CYS A 13 -30.84 67.25 -4.20
C CYS A 13 -31.76 66.04 -4.05
N LEU A 14 -32.97 66.06 -4.65
CA LEU A 14 -33.89 64.92 -4.64
C LEU A 14 -33.33 63.72 -5.41
N MET A 15 -32.64 63.92 -6.54
CA MET A 15 -31.98 62.83 -7.25
C MET A 15 -30.84 62.21 -6.42
N VAL A 16 -30.02 63.04 -5.78
CA VAL A 16 -28.91 62.56 -4.94
C VAL A 16 -29.44 61.82 -3.71
N VAL A 17 -30.40 62.40 -2.98
CA VAL A 17 -31.02 61.75 -1.80
C VAL A 17 -31.78 60.49 -2.21
N GLY A 18 -32.49 60.53 -3.35
CA GLY A 18 -33.19 59.37 -3.90
C GLY A 18 -32.22 58.25 -4.27
N SER A 19 -31.09 58.56 -4.90
CA SER A 19 -30.04 57.58 -5.21
C SER A 19 -29.42 57.00 -3.94
N ILE A 20 -29.06 57.82 -2.97
CA ILE A 20 -28.47 57.35 -1.69
C ILE A 20 -29.48 56.47 -0.95
N SER A 21 -30.75 56.88 -0.88
CA SER A 21 -31.82 56.14 -0.21
C SER A 21 -32.12 54.82 -0.92
N ALA A 22 -32.13 54.80 -2.25
CA ALA A 22 -32.29 53.58 -3.03
C ALA A 22 -31.12 52.61 -2.82
N THR A 23 -29.89 53.11 -2.78
CA THR A 23 -28.70 52.30 -2.49
C THR A 23 -28.72 51.76 -1.06
N LEU A 24 -29.09 52.57 -0.07
CA LEU A 24 -29.24 52.15 1.33
C LEU A 24 -30.37 51.12 1.50
N ALA A 25 -31.53 51.35 0.87
CA ALA A 25 -32.65 50.41 0.90
C ALA A 25 -32.30 49.08 0.21
N TYR A 26 -31.56 49.13 -0.89
CA TYR A 26 -31.03 47.95 -1.57
C TYR A 26 -30.05 47.18 -0.68
N ALA A 27 -29.08 47.87 -0.07
CA ALA A 27 -28.13 47.26 0.85
C ALA A 27 -28.82 46.65 2.09
N TYR A 28 -29.80 47.36 2.67
CA TYR A 28 -30.60 46.87 3.79
C TYR A 28 -31.42 45.63 3.42
N ARG A 29 -32.06 45.65 2.25
CA ARG A 29 -32.79 44.50 1.73
C ARG A 29 -31.89 43.28 1.56
N LEU A 30 -30.68 43.45 1.03
CA LEU A 30 -29.74 42.35 0.85
C LEU A 30 -29.25 41.74 2.18
N ARG A 31 -29.21 42.53 3.26
CA ARG A 31 -28.86 42.05 4.62
C ARG A 31 -30.05 41.50 5.41
N SER A 32 -31.27 41.62 4.87
CA SER A 32 -32.49 41.19 5.58
C SER A 32 -32.62 39.66 5.66
N SER A 33 -33.22 39.17 6.75
CA SER A 33 -33.54 37.75 6.94
C SER A 33 -34.45 37.21 5.84
N GLY A 34 -35.42 38.00 5.37
CA GLY A 34 -36.33 37.61 4.30
C GLY A 34 -35.63 37.41 2.96
N TYR A 35 -34.62 38.22 2.64
CA TYR A 35 -33.79 37.98 1.44
C TYR A 35 -32.96 36.70 1.58
N ARG A 36 -32.35 36.48 2.75
CA ARG A 36 -31.60 35.27 3.07
C ARG A 36 -32.46 34.01 2.92
N GLU A 37 -33.65 33.98 3.51
CA GLU A 37 -34.58 32.85 3.42
C GLU A 37 -35.04 32.58 1.98
N LEU A 38 -35.30 33.64 1.20
CA LEU A 38 -35.67 33.50 -0.21
C LEU A 38 -34.51 32.94 -1.06
N VAL A 39 -33.27 33.39 -0.81
CA VAL A 39 -32.09 32.85 -1.48
C VAL A 39 -31.85 31.39 -1.06
N GLN A 40 -31.97 31.09 0.23
CA GLN A 40 -31.85 29.74 0.77
C GLN A 40 -32.86 28.79 0.13
N ALA A 41 -34.13 29.20 0.02
CA ALA A 41 -35.17 28.39 -0.63
C ALA A 41 -34.85 28.13 -2.11
N ARG A 42 -34.38 29.16 -2.85
CA ARG A 42 -33.99 29.01 -4.25
C ARG A 42 -32.77 28.12 -4.45
N LEU A 43 -31.74 28.26 -3.60
CA LEU A 43 -30.57 27.40 -3.65
C LEU A 43 -30.95 25.96 -3.27
N SER A 44 -31.83 25.78 -2.28
CA SER A 44 -32.30 24.44 -1.88
C SER A 44 -33.08 23.75 -3.00
N ASP A 45 -33.96 24.49 -3.69
CA ASP A 45 -34.70 23.99 -4.84
C ASP A 45 -33.76 23.66 -6.01
N LYS A 46 -32.85 24.58 -6.35
CA LYS A 46 -31.88 24.38 -7.44
C LYS A 46 -30.98 23.19 -7.18
N LEU A 47 -30.34 23.14 -6.01
CA LEU A 47 -29.42 22.07 -5.62
C LEU A 47 -30.16 20.79 -5.20
N ARG A 48 -31.49 20.80 -5.09
CA ARG A 48 -32.28 19.68 -4.56
C ARG A 48 -31.76 19.15 -3.22
N MET A 49 -31.16 20.03 -2.42
CA MET A 49 -30.55 19.76 -1.12
C MET A 49 -31.07 20.78 -0.11
N ARG A 50 -30.97 20.47 1.18
CA ARG A 50 -31.31 21.45 2.22
C ARG A 50 -30.12 22.37 2.41
N VAL A 51 -30.25 23.61 1.97
CA VAL A 51 -29.24 24.65 2.16
C VAL A 51 -29.58 25.43 3.42
N SER A 52 -28.59 25.75 4.24
CA SER A 52 -28.70 26.76 5.28
C SER A 52 -27.62 27.81 5.09
N LEU A 53 -27.98 29.08 5.28
CA LEU A 53 -27.07 30.22 5.17
C LEU A 53 -27.09 31.02 6.49
N GLY A 54 -25.92 31.40 7.01
CA GLY A 54 -25.81 32.30 8.15
C GLY A 54 -26.18 33.72 7.77
N SER A 55 -25.43 34.31 6.83
CA SER A 55 -25.67 35.67 6.33
C SER A 55 -25.24 35.84 4.86
N ILE A 56 -25.68 36.92 4.23
CA ILE A 56 -25.33 37.28 2.85
C ILE A 56 -24.78 38.71 2.86
N GLU A 57 -23.57 38.88 2.35
CA GLU A 57 -22.91 40.17 2.20
C GLU A 57 -22.70 40.48 0.71
N PRO A 58 -23.23 41.60 0.19
CA PRO A 58 -22.89 42.04 -1.15
C PRO A 58 -21.48 42.63 -1.18
N LEU A 59 -20.61 42.11 -2.04
CA LEU A 59 -19.27 42.68 -2.27
C LEU A 59 -19.29 43.68 -3.43
N SER A 60 -20.01 43.35 -4.50
CA SER A 60 -20.23 44.22 -5.65
C SER A 60 -21.54 43.88 -6.35
N LEU A 61 -21.84 44.57 -7.46
CA LEU A 61 -22.98 44.22 -8.33
C LEU A 61 -22.82 42.81 -8.95
N ARG A 62 -21.59 42.31 -9.04
CA ARG A 62 -21.22 41.03 -9.67
C ARG A 62 -20.68 40.00 -8.69
N ALA A 63 -20.51 40.35 -7.42
CA ALA A 63 -19.94 39.46 -6.42
C ALA A 63 -20.76 39.45 -5.13
N ARG A 64 -21.01 38.26 -4.58
CA ARG A 64 -21.74 38.07 -3.33
C ARG A 64 -20.99 37.09 -2.45
N ARG A 65 -20.92 37.40 -1.16
CA ARG A 65 -20.36 36.53 -0.13
C ARG A 65 -21.49 35.92 0.68
N PHE A 66 -21.43 34.62 0.87
CA PHE A 66 -22.31 33.84 1.72
C PHE A 66 -21.50 33.34 2.92
N HIS A 67 -22.05 33.46 4.12
CA HIS A 67 -21.42 32.98 5.35
C HIS A 67 -22.16 31.77 5.90
N ASP A 68 -21.39 30.87 6.56
CA ASP A 68 -21.89 29.65 7.20
C ASP A 68 -22.77 28.82 6.26
N VAL A 69 -22.27 28.56 5.06
CA VAL A 69 -23.00 27.75 4.08
C VAL A 69 -22.96 26.31 4.55
N ARG A 70 -24.13 25.68 4.68
CA ARG A 70 -24.21 24.24 4.96
C ARG A 70 -25.17 23.58 3.99
N LEU A 71 -24.77 22.42 3.49
CA LEU A 71 -25.58 21.58 2.63
C LEU A 71 -25.86 20.26 3.35
N ARG A 72 -27.13 19.89 3.40
CA ARG A 72 -27.59 18.62 3.95
C ARG A 72 -28.39 17.85 2.93
N LEU A 73 -28.37 16.53 3.09
CA LEU A 73 -29.20 15.64 2.30
C LEU A 73 -30.69 16.02 2.43
N PRO A 74 -31.49 15.84 1.37
CA PRO A 74 -32.90 16.22 1.39
C PRO A 74 -33.75 15.33 2.31
N ARG A 75 -33.38 14.04 2.45
CA ARG A 75 -34.13 13.04 3.22
C ARG A 75 -33.52 12.72 4.59
N ARG A 76 -32.24 13.00 4.79
CA ARG A 76 -31.50 12.73 6.04
C ARG A 76 -30.92 14.02 6.60
N ASP A 77 -30.84 14.12 7.93
CA ASP A 77 -30.15 15.26 8.58
C ASP A 77 -28.64 15.02 8.64
N VAL A 78 -28.05 14.69 7.48
CA VAL A 78 -26.62 14.47 7.32
C VAL A 78 -26.06 15.65 6.54
N GLU A 79 -25.07 16.31 7.12
CA GLU A 79 -24.31 17.39 6.50
C GLU A 79 -23.28 16.80 5.55
N VAL A 80 -23.25 17.30 4.31
CA VAL A 80 -22.37 16.80 3.24
C VAL A 80 -21.34 17.83 2.81
N PHE A 81 -21.60 19.09 3.14
CA PHE A 81 -20.71 20.20 2.88
C PHE A 81 -20.98 21.32 3.87
N ARG A 82 -19.91 21.98 4.31
CA ARG A 82 -19.98 23.24 5.03
C ARG A 82 -18.80 24.12 4.62
N CYS A 83 -19.01 25.43 4.60
CA CYS A 83 -17.91 26.38 4.54
C CYS A 83 -18.24 27.65 5.32
N GLY A 84 -17.21 28.25 5.94
CA GLY A 84 -17.32 29.52 6.63
C GLY A 84 -17.65 30.65 5.64
N GLN A 85 -17.07 30.58 4.44
CA GLN A 85 -17.28 31.59 3.40
C GLN A 85 -17.43 30.95 2.01
N ALA A 86 -18.43 31.40 1.24
CA ALA A 86 -18.52 31.16 -0.20
C ALA A 86 -18.66 32.49 -0.94
N VAL A 87 -17.79 32.78 -1.90
CA VAL A 87 -17.85 34.00 -2.72
C VAL A 87 -18.22 33.63 -4.15
N TRP A 88 -19.39 34.10 -4.58
CA TRP A 88 -19.86 33.92 -5.96
C TRP A 88 -19.49 35.14 -6.79
N HIS A 89 -18.79 34.93 -7.90
CA HIS A 89 -18.45 35.97 -8.88
C HIS A 89 -19.14 35.73 -10.21
N ASP A 90 -19.63 36.81 -10.81
CA ASP A 90 -20.15 36.85 -12.17
C ASP A 90 -19.06 37.33 -13.13
N GLU A 91 -18.53 36.37 -13.91
CA GLU A 91 -17.50 36.51 -14.93
C GLU A 91 -18.08 36.56 -16.35
N SER A 92 -19.36 36.90 -16.50
CA SER A 92 -20.01 36.95 -17.81
C SER A 92 -19.22 37.84 -18.79
N THR A 93 -18.71 37.22 -19.86
CA THR A 93 -17.89 37.86 -20.90
C THR A 93 -18.64 37.78 -22.22
N SER A 94 -18.78 38.92 -22.93
CA SER A 94 -19.35 38.97 -24.29
C SER A 94 -20.69 38.22 -24.48
N GLY A 95 -21.59 38.31 -23.50
CA GLY A 95 -22.94 37.74 -23.58
C GLY A 95 -23.06 36.25 -23.18
N ALA A 96 -21.96 35.56 -22.92
CA ALA A 96 -21.99 34.21 -22.36
C ALA A 96 -21.94 34.27 -20.82
N PRO A 97 -22.91 33.65 -20.11
CA PRO A 97 -22.88 33.60 -18.65
C PRO A 97 -21.65 32.80 -18.19
N GLY A 98 -20.92 33.34 -17.22
CA GLY A 98 -19.75 32.71 -16.63
C GLY A 98 -19.71 33.02 -15.15
N PHE A 99 -19.47 32.02 -14.31
CA PHE A 99 -19.40 32.19 -12.87
C PHE A 99 -18.19 31.47 -12.30
N SER A 100 -17.63 32.05 -11.25
CA SER A 100 -16.62 31.41 -10.41
C SER A 100 -17.03 31.45 -8.94
N LEU A 101 -16.56 30.47 -8.18
CA LEU A 101 -16.96 30.27 -6.79
C LEU A 101 -15.71 30.06 -5.94
N ASP A 102 -15.47 30.92 -4.96
CA ASP A 102 -14.40 30.73 -3.98
C ASP A 102 -15.00 30.16 -2.69
N LEU A 103 -14.51 29.00 -2.23
CA LEU A 103 -14.96 28.34 -1.01
C LEU A 103 -13.83 28.36 0.02
N ARG A 104 -14.12 28.81 1.25
CA ARG A 104 -13.14 28.94 2.32
C ARG A 104 -13.58 28.37 3.66
N ASP A 105 -12.61 27.85 4.41
CA ASP A 105 -12.75 27.41 5.81
C ASP A 105 -13.87 26.38 5.97
N GLY A 106 -13.68 25.21 5.39
CA GLY A 106 -14.80 24.30 5.14
C GLY A 106 -14.45 22.83 5.23
N TRP A 107 -15.48 22.02 5.00
CA TRP A 107 -15.39 20.58 4.98
C TRP A 107 -16.38 20.05 3.94
N MET A 108 -15.98 19.03 3.19
CA MET A 108 -16.77 18.38 2.16
C MET A 108 -16.61 16.87 2.25
N LEU A 109 -17.74 16.16 2.20
CA LEU A 109 -17.79 14.71 2.10
C LEU A 109 -17.90 14.31 0.62
N ALA A 110 -16.84 13.75 0.04
CA ALA A 110 -16.80 13.30 -1.35
C ALA A 110 -17.47 11.92 -1.59
N GLY A 111 -17.75 11.15 -0.53
CA GLY A 111 -18.52 9.89 -0.61
C GLY A 111 -18.56 9.13 0.73
N THR A 112 -19.61 8.34 0.96
CA THR A 112 -19.76 7.42 2.12
C THR A 112 -20.72 6.27 1.85
N ASP A 113 -20.44 5.09 2.41
CA ASP A 113 -21.21 3.86 2.27
C ASP A 113 -22.54 3.86 3.06
N GLU A 114 -22.69 4.75 4.04
CA GLU A 114 -23.96 4.94 4.76
C GLU A 114 -25.08 5.49 3.85
N TRP A 115 -24.71 6.08 2.71
CA TRP A 115 -25.67 6.62 1.77
C TRP A 115 -26.27 5.52 0.93
N ASP A 116 -27.59 5.48 0.89
CA ASP A 116 -28.26 4.67 -0.10
C ASP A 116 -28.07 5.28 -1.51
N ARG A 117 -28.46 4.51 -2.53
CA ARG A 117 -28.36 4.96 -3.92
C ARG A 117 -29.07 6.29 -4.17
N ASP A 118 -30.15 6.59 -3.45
CA ASP A 118 -30.92 7.81 -3.59
C ASP A 118 -30.23 9.00 -2.92
N ASP A 119 -29.53 8.81 -1.80
CA ASP A 119 -28.71 9.82 -1.13
C ASP A 119 -27.46 10.17 -1.93
N TYR A 120 -26.77 9.16 -2.47
CA TYR A 120 -25.71 9.38 -3.46
C TYR A 120 -26.28 10.14 -4.65
N ARG A 121 -27.41 9.70 -5.21
CA ARG A 121 -28.05 10.43 -6.31
C ARG A 121 -28.41 11.86 -5.92
N ALA A 122 -28.85 12.14 -4.69
CA ALA A 122 -29.23 13.48 -4.26
C ALA A 122 -28.02 14.40 -4.01
N MET A 123 -26.99 13.93 -3.30
CA MET A 123 -25.76 14.67 -3.06
C MET A 123 -25.00 14.90 -4.36
N LEU A 124 -24.94 13.87 -5.21
CA LEU A 124 -24.31 13.98 -6.50
C LEU A 124 -25.13 14.87 -7.42
N LEU A 125 -26.45 14.70 -7.59
CA LEU A 125 -27.26 15.61 -8.41
C LEU A 125 -27.19 17.06 -7.95
N GLY A 126 -27.18 17.30 -6.64
CA GLY A 126 -27.17 18.63 -6.08
C GLY A 126 -25.81 19.30 -5.99
N GLY A 127 -24.73 18.53 -5.90
CA GLY A 127 -23.37 19.03 -5.66
C GLY A 127 -22.43 18.87 -6.84
N LEU A 128 -22.65 17.88 -7.72
CA LEU A 128 -21.77 17.54 -8.86
C LEU A 128 -22.51 17.19 -10.18
N GLY A 129 -23.82 16.99 -10.14
CA GLY A 129 -24.64 16.42 -11.21
C GLY A 129 -25.59 17.42 -11.84
N HIS A 130 -25.53 18.67 -11.39
CA HIS A 130 -25.97 19.78 -12.20
C HIS A 130 -25.04 19.90 -13.40
N ASP A 131 -25.65 20.20 -14.55
CA ASP A 131 -24.88 20.70 -15.68
C ASP A 131 -24.31 22.06 -15.26
N PHE A 132 -23.08 22.06 -14.73
CA PHE A 132 -22.38 23.28 -14.36
C PHE A 132 -22.15 24.18 -15.58
N ALA A 133 -22.14 23.61 -16.80
CA ALA A 133 -22.17 24.41 -18.01
C ALA A 133 -23.53 25.12 -18.17
N ALA A 134 -24.65 24.48 -17.83
CA ALA A 134 -25.97 25.14 -17.77
C ALA A 134 -26.07 26.19 -16.64
N LEU A 135 -25.36 26.00 -15.53
CA LEU A 135 -25.20 27.03 -14.48
C LEU A 135 -24.15 28.09 -14.84
N GLY A 136 -23.34 27.89 -15.89
CA GLY A 136 -22.24 28.75 -16.31
C GLY A 136 -21.02 28.74 -15.39
N ILE A 137 -20.90 27.80 -14.44
CA ILE A 137 -19.76 27.74 -13.52
C ILE A 137 -18.54 27.20 -14.26
N LYS A 138 -17.49 28.02 -14.33
CA LYS A 138 -16.23 27.68 -15.02
C LYS A 138 -15.16 27.16 -14.08
N ARG A 139 -15.15 27.67 -12.84
CA ARG A 139 -14.12 27.39 -11.85
C ARG A 139 -14.69 27.43 -10.43
N ILE A 140 -14.23 26.51 -9.59
CA ILE A 140 -14.38 26.56 -8.14
C ILE A 140 -12.97 26.60 -7.55
N THR A 141 -12.68 27.60 -6.73
CA THR A 141 -11.43 27.72 -6.00
C THR A 141 -11.68 27.32 -4.54
N LEU A 142 -10.85 26.44 -4.01
CA LEU A 142 -10.88 25.96 -2.63
C LEU A 142 -9.71 26.57 -1.85
N ASP A 143 -9.96 26.98 -0.62
CA ASP A 143 -8.99 27.56 0.31
C ASP A 143 -9.30 27.02 1.71
N ASP A 144 -8.38 26.25 2.30
CA ASP A 144 -8.58 25.61 3.60
C ASP A 144 -9.89 24.77 3.71
N ILE A 145 -10.07 23.82 2.78
CA ILE A 145 -11.22 22.91 2.76
C ILE A 145 -10.78 21.48 3.13
N ASP A 146 -11.39 20.89 4.15
CA ASP A 146 -11.20 19.49 4.47
C ASP A 146 -12.01 18.60 3.52
N LEU A 147 -11.36 17.60 2.92
CA LEU A 147 -11.97 16.65 1.99
C LEU A 147 -12.00 15.26 2.61
N GLN A 148 -13.20 14.78 2.92
CA GLN A 148 -13.41 13.43 3.40
C GLN A 148 -13.86 12.52 2.27
N TRP A 149 -13.14 11.44 2.04
CA TRP A 149 -13.52 10.36 1.16
C TRP A 149 -13.71 9.08 1.98
N SER A 150 -14.94 8.59 2.06
CA SER A 150 -15.24 7.29 2.67
C SER A 150 -15.63 6.28 1.59
N HIS A 151 -14.95 5.12 1.64
CA HIS A 151 -15.21 3.93 0.83
C HIS A 151 -15.29 2.73 1.80
N PRO A 152 -16.08 1.67 1.52
CA PRO A 152 -16.24 0.54 2.44
C PRO A 152 -14.93 -0.14 2.91
N ARG A 153 -13.83 0.05 2.16
CA ARG A 153 -12.51 -0.52 2.46
C ARG A 153 -11.44 0.50 2.85
N PHE A 154 -11.72 1.80 2.79
CA PHE A 154 -10.76 2.82 3.22
C PHE A 154 -11.44 4.17 3.41
N ALA A 155 -10.91 4.97 4.34
CA ALA A 155 -11.34 6.35 4.52
C ALA A 155 -10.12 7.26 4.48
N LEU A 156 -10.17 8.28 3.61
CA LEU A 156 -9.13 9.29 3.47
C LEU A 156 -9.70 10.65 3.82
N MET A 157 -9.06 11.36 4.75
CA MET A 157 -9.33 12.76 5.03
C MET A 157 -8.11 13.56 4.56
N SER A 158 -8.26 14.43 3.56
CA SER A 158 -7.23 15.42 3.20
C SER A 158 -7.62 16.75 3.84
N GLU A 159 -6.79 17.28 4.74
CA GLU A 159 -7.14 18.48 5.52
C GLU A 159 -6.39 19.71 4.99
N GLY A 160 -7.02 20.88 5.08
CA GLY A 160 -6.46 22.13 4.57
C GLY A 160 -6.29 22.15 3.05
N CYS A 161 -7.22 21.55 2.30
CA CYS A 161 -7.09 21.48 0.85
C CYS A 161 -7.30 22.84 0.20
N SER A 162 -6.37 23.21 -0.68
CA SER A 162 -6.43 24.45 -1.46
C SER A 162 -6.15 24.16 -2.95
N GLY A 163 -6.80 24.88 -3.86
CA GLY A 163 -6.59 24.72 -5.30
C GLY A 163 -7.85 24.96 -6.12
N ASP A 164 -7.92 24.39 -7.32
CA ASP A 164 -8.97 24.69 -8.29
C ASP A 164 -9.65 23.43 -8.84
N ILE A 165 -10.96 23.53 -9.06
CA ILE A 165 -11.76 22.62 -9.88
C ILE A 165 -12.19 23.39 -11.13
N VAL A 166 -11.70 22.96 -12.29
CA VAL A 166 -11.97 23.61 -13.58
C VAL A 166 -12.90 22.74 -14.41
N PHE A 167 -14.03 23.33 -14.82
CA PHE A 167 -15.01 22.69 -15.69
C PHE A 167 -14.66 22.96 -17.16
N ARG A 168 -14.64 21.91 -17.97
CA ARG A 168 -14.36 21.95 -19.40
C ARG A 168 -15.66 22.02 -20.20
N GLY A 169 -15.56 22.53 -21.43
CA GLY A 169 -16.71 22.69 -22.32
C GLY A 169 -17.33 21.37 -22.82
N ASP A 170 -16.64 20.24 -22.64
CA ASP A 170 -17.15 18.89 -22.92
C ASP A 170 -17.98 18.31 -21.76
N GLY A 171 -18.21 19.11 -20.72
CA GLY A 171 -18.95 18.70 -19.53
C GLY A 171 -18.11 17.91 -18.53
N THR A 172 -16.80 17.73 -18.72
CA THR A 172 -15.89 17.13 -17.73
C THR A 172 -15.29 18.18 -16.79
N ALA A 173 -14.73 17.76 -15.66
CA ALA A 173 -14.01 18.65 -14.76
C ALA A 173 -12.70 18.01 -14.27
N ARG A 174 -11.74 18.87 -13.94
CA ARG A 174 -10.47 18.47 -13.34
C ARG A 174 -10.21 19.27 -12.07
N ALA A 175 -10.02 18.56 -10.97
CA ALA A 175 -9.54 19.12 -9.72
C ALA A 175 -8.01 19.02 -9.65
N THR A 176 -7.36 20.11 -9.24
CA THR A 176 -5.92 20.15 -8.90
C THR A 176 -5.80 20.86 -7.57
N LEU A 177 -5.53 20.08 -6.52
CA LEU A 177 -5.55 20.54 -5.14
C LEU A 177 -4.23 20.17 -4.45
N ALA A 178 -3.87 20.93 -3.43
CA ALA A 178 -2.80 20.65 -2.49
C ALA A 178 -3.41 20.52 -1.09
N ALA A 179 -2.90 19.60 -0.26
CA ALA A 179 -3.35 19.43 1.12
C ALA A 179 -2.15 19.35 2.07
N ASP A 180 -2.32 19.86 3.29
CA ASP A 180 -1.24 19.98 4.28
C ASP A 180 -1.26 18.84 5.32
N ARG A 181 -2.32 18.02 5.32
CA ARG A 181 -2.42 16.85 6.19
C ARG A 181 -3.21 15.73 5.52
N LEU A 182 -2.89 14.49 5.90
CA LEU A 182 -3.66 13.31 5.54
C LEU A 182 -4.07 12.55 6.80
N ASN A 183 -5.38 12.35 7.00
CA ASN A 183 -5.93 11.61 8.12
C ASN A 183 -5.42 12.09 9.49
N GLY A 184 -5.24 13.40 9.65
CA GLY A 184 -4.69 14.02 10.86
C GLY A 184 -3.16 14.06 10.92
N ALA A 185 -2.45 13.33 10.06
CA ALA A 185 -0.98 13.36 10.01
C ALA A 185 -0.50 14.58 9.21
N PRO A 186 0.32 15.46 9.80
CA PRO A 186 0.91 16.58 9.07
C PRO A 186 1.94 16.08 8.04
N VAL A 187 2.12 16.85 6.98
CA VAL A 187 3.14 16.60 5.97
C VAL A 187 4.09 17.78 5.83
N ASP A 188 5.37 17.50 5.57
CA ASP A 188 6.39 18.56 5.40
C ASP A 188 6.30 19.23 4.02
N GLU A 189 5.78 18.51 3.02
CA GLU A 189 5.53 19.00 1.67
C GLU A 189 4.05 18.78 1.31
N PRO A 190 3.37 19.69 0.60
CA PRO A 190 1.96 19.52 0.30
C PRO A 190 1.65 18.27 -0.53
N ILE A 191 0.58 17.56 -0.18
CA ILE A 191 0.04 16.42 -0.93
C ILE A 191 -0.63 16.94 -2.19
N SER A 192 -0.16 16.52 -3.37
CA SER A 192 -0.79 16.91 -4.64
C SER A 192 -1.92 15.95 -5.00
N ILE A 193 -3.14 16.47 -5.06
CA ILE A 193 -4.35 15.72 -5.42
C ILE A 193 -4.80 16.15 -6.82
N VAL A 194 -4.91 15.20 -7.73
CA VAL A 194 -5.47 15.42 -9.07
C VAL A 194 -6.63 14.47 -9.30
N ALA A 195 -7.80 15.00 -9.63
CA ALA A 195 -8.97 14.19 -9.93
C ALA A 195 -9.58 14.60 -11.28
N ASP A 196 -9.84 13.62 -12.14
CA ASP A 196 -10.66 13.80 -13.34
C ASP A 196 -12.05 13.24 -13.06
N LEU A 197 -13.07 14.08 -13.19
CA LEU A 197 -14.46 13.74 -12.88
C LEU A 197 -15.40 14.17 -14.00
N THR A 198 -16.43 13.37 -14.26
CA THR A 198 -17.52 13.75 -15.16
C THR A 198 -18.77 14.08 -14.35
N PRO A 199 -19.15 15.36 -14.24
CA PRO A 199 -20.48 15.79 -13.81
C PRO A 199 -21.60 15.04 -14.56
N GLY A 200 -22.65 14.62 -13.85
CA GLY A 200 -23.80 13.95 -14.47
C GLY A 200 -24.79 13.34 -13.47
N GLN A 201 -25.78 12.57 -13.93
CA GLN A 201 -26.76 11.93 -13.03
C GLN A 201 -26.15 10.93 -12.04
N ALA A 202 -24.96 10.43 -12.37
CA ALA A 202 -24.05 9.71 -11.47
C ALA A 202 -22.62 10.16 -11.82
N PRO A 203 -22.03 11.14 -11.12
CA PRO A 203 -20.67 11.56 -11.36
C PRO A 203 -19.72 10.39 -11.12
N GLN A 204 -18.82 10.22 -12.07
CA GLN A 204 -17.83 9.17 -12.05
C GLN A 204 -16.49 9.83 -11.76
N PHE A 205 -15.91 9.52 -10.61
CA PHE A 205 -14.49 9.73 -10.37
C PHE A 205 -13.74 8.69 -11.20
N HIS A 206 -13.38 9.07 -12.42
CA HIS A 206 -12.68 8.16 -13.33
C HIS A 206 -11.29 7.82 -12.79
N HIS A 207 -10.66 8.83 -12.20
CA HIS A 207 -9.29 8.77 -11.76
C HIS A 207 -9.03 9.82 -10.69
N VAL A 208 -8.55 9.38 -9.52
CA VAL A 208 -8.02 10.26 -8.47
C VAL A 208 -6.59 9.82 -8.18
N VAL A 209 -5.67 10.77 -8.21
CA VAL A 209 -4.25 10.55 -7.95
C VAL A 209 -3.82 11.44 -6.79
N LEU A 210 -3.28 10.81 -5.76
CA LEU A 210 -2.65 11.48 -4.63
C LEU A 210 -1.15 11.24 -4.73
N LYS A 211 -0.37 12.31 -4.84
CA LYS A 211 1.09 12.27 -4.70
C LYS A 211 1.43 12.69 -3.28
N LEU A 212 2.03 11.76 -2.56
CA LEU A 212 2.28 11.81 -1.14
C LEU A 212 3.78 11.99 -0.89
N PRO A 213 4.19 12.96 -0.06
CA PRO A 213 5.56 13.00 0.46
C PRO A 213 5.75 11.85 1.47
N GLU A 214 6.88 11.86 2.19
CA GLU A 214 7.09 10.88 3.26
C GLU A 214 6.08 11.09 4.39
N ILE A 215 5.22 10.09 4.59
CA ILE A 215 4.19 10.08 5.64
C ILE A 215 4.14 8.73 6.35
N PRO A 216 3.68 8.67 7.61
CA PRO A 216 3.45 7.39 8.28
C PRO A 216 2.46 6.51 7.49
N ILE A 217 2.76 5.21 7.32
CA ILE A 217 1.88 4.30 6.55
C ILE A 217 0.49 4.22 7.18
N ALA A 218 0.41 4.29 8.51
CA ALA A 218 -0.84 4.33 9.26
C ALA A 218 -1.78 5.49 8.81
N ALA A 219 -1.22 6.61 8.33
CA ALA A 219 -2.01 7.73 7.83
C ALA A 219 -2.73 7.39 6.51
N LEU A 220 -2.33 6.34 5.80
CA LEU A 220 -3.02 5.90 4.58
C LEU A 220 -4.33 5.17 4.86
N LYS A 221 -4.54 4.66 6.09
CA LYS A 221 -5.72 3.87 6.49
C LYS A 221 -6.08 2.76 5.50
N LEU A 222 -5.07 2.03 5.02
CA LEU A 222 -5.23 0.92 4.08
C LEU A 222 -5.47 -0.41 4.79
N ASP A 223 -5.80 -0.40 6.08
CA ASP A 223 -5.86 -1.59 6.93
C ASP A 223 -6.82 -2.65 6.38
N ALA A 224 -7.99 -2.22 5.89
CA ALA A 224 -8.97 -3.11 5.28
C ALA A 224 -8.60 -3.58 3.86
N LEU A 225 -7.64 -2.92 3.18
CA LEU A 225 -7.09 -3.40 1.91
C LEU A 225 -5.95 -4.40 2.13
N VAL A 226 -5.13 -4.20 3.17
CA VAL A 226 -4.01 -5.08 3.52
C VAL A 226 -4.44 -6.23 4.44
N GLY A 227 -5.64 -6.14 5.03
CA GLY A 227 -6.25 -7.15 5.88
C GLY A 227 -5.71 -7.18 7.32
N GLY A 228 -5.09 -6.09 7.77
CA GLY A 228 -4.50 -5.96 9.11
C GLY A 228 -4.19 -4.50 9.43
N ALA A 229 -4.06 -4.18 10.72
CA ALA A 229 -3.67 -2.84 11.17
C ALA A 229 -2.20 -2.57 10.83
N VAL A 230 -1.93 -1.45 10.17
CA VAL A 230 -0.56 -1.03 9.84
C VAL A 230 -0.19 0.18 10.69
N THR A 231 0.75 0.00 11.61
CA THR A 231 1.12 1.01 12.61
C THR A 231 2.54 1.53 12.43
N ARG A 232 3.41 0.79 11.74
CA ARG A 232 4.83 1.12 11.61
C ARG A 232 5.27 1.38 10.17
N GLY A 233 6.27 2.25 10.05
CA GLY A 233 6.91 2.60 8.79
C GLY A 233 6.39 3.88 8.13
N SER A 234 7.07 4.29 7.06
CA SER A 234 6.72 5.43 6.23
C SER A 234 6.49 5.02 4.77
N PHE A 235 5.65 5.80 4.08
CA PHE A 235 5.37 5.69 2.66
C PHE A 235 5.68 7.01 1.96
N THR A 236 6.22 6.95 0.75
CA THR A 236 6.38 8.10 -0.15
C THR A 236 6.06 7.66 -1.56
N GLY A 237 5.21 8.38 -2.30
CA GLY A 237 4.90 8.00 -3.66
C GLY A 237 3.51 8.43 -4.11
N GLN A 238 2.80 7.55 -4.79
CA GLN A 238 1.54 7.82 -5.43
C GLN A 238 0.49 6.75 -5.10
N LEU A 239 -0.72 7.22 -4.77
CA LEU A 239 -1.93 6.41 -4.74
C LEU A 239 -2.84 6.83 -5.88
N ALA A 240 -3.35 5.88 -6.64
CA ALA A 240 -4.26 6.12 -7.75
C ALA A 240 -5.53 5.29 -7.58
N PHE A 241 -6.66 5.93 -7.36
CA PHE A 241 -7.96 5.27 -7.39
C PHE A 241 -8.58 5.39 -8.78
N ARG A 242 -9.12 4.28 -9.29
CA ARG A 242 -9.87 4.22 -10.55
C ARG A 242 -11.18 3.49 -10.33
N GLN A 243 -12.27 4.05 -10.85
CA GLN A 243 -13.58 3.43 -10.82
C GLN A 243 -14.19 3.38 -12.22
N ARG A 244 -14.69 2.21 -12.61
CA ARG A 244 -15.43 1.97 -13.85
C ARG A 244 -16.70 1.19 -13.53
N GLY A 245 -17.83 1.89 -13.47
CA GLY A 245 -19.10 1.29 -13.04
C GLY A 245 -19.02 0.82 -11.59
N THR A 246 -19.27 -0.47 -11.35
CA THR A 246 -19.17 -1.09 -10.02
C THR A 246 -17.76 -1.59 -9.71
N SER A 247 -16.88 -1.70 -10.71
CA SER A 247 -15.49 -2.12 -10.54
C SER A 247 -14.61 -0.95 -10.10
N TRP A 248 -13.73 -1.20 -9.14
CA TRP A 248 -12.75 -0.23 -8.67
C TRP A 248 -11.38 -0.90 -8.53
N SER A 249 -10.33 -0.09 -8.63
CA SER A 249 -8.96 -0.51 -8.36
C SER A 249 -8.18 0.63 -7.69
N VAL A 250 -7.30 0.26 -6.77
CA VAL A 250 -6.31 1.15 -6.16
C VAL A 250 -4.93 0.74 -6.66
N GLY A 251 -4.25 1.66 -7.33
CA GLY A 251 -2.85 1.56 -7.70
C GLY A 251 -1.96 2.21 -6.65
N ILE A 252 -0.85 1.58 -6.30
CA ILE A 252 0.16 2.07 -5.37
C ILE A 252 1.51 1.99 -6.09
N ASP A 253 2.25 3.08 -6.06
CA ASP A 253 3.62 3.19 -6.57
C ASP A 253 4.40 4.06 -5.59
N GLY A 254 5.61 3.66 -5.19
CA GLY A 254 6.35 4.41 -4.18
C GLY A 254 7.29 3.58 -3.33
N ARG A 255 7.79 4.20 -2.27
CA ARG A 255 8.73 3.59 -1.33
C ARG A 255 8.08 3.39 0.02
N VAL A 256 8.28 2.20 0.58
CA VAL A 256 7.91 1.81 1.93
C VAL A 256 9.20 1.63 2.72
N ARG A 257 9.31 2.26 3.89
CA ARG A 257 10.48 2.16 4.77
C ARG A 257 10.11 1.82 6.20
N ASN A 258 10.99 1.11 6.89
CA ASN A 258 10.87 0.72 8.29
C ASN A 258 9.51 0.10 8.62
N ALA A 259 8.91 -0.61 7.66
CA ALA A 259 7.64 -1.26 7.85
C ALA A 259 7.84 -2.63 8.50
N GLU A 260 6.86 -3.07 9.27
CA GLU A 260 6.89 -4.41 9.87
C GLU A 260 6.20 -5.37 8.92
N LEU A 261 6.93 -6.42 8.49
CA LEU A 261 6.38 -7.39 7.57
C LEU A 261 5.15 -8.11 8.15
N ARG A 262 5.10 -8.24 9.48
CA ARG A 262 3.99 -8.87 10.19
C ARG A 262 2.66 -8.18 9.91
N GLU A 263 2.67 -6.85 9.87
CA GLU A 263 1.49 -6.02 9.60
C GLU A 263 1.06 -6.13 8.13
N LEU A 264 2.04 -6.12 7.21
CA LEU A 264 1.76 -6.10 5.76
C LEU A 264 1.49 -7.47 5.15
N SER A 265 1.88 -8.54 5.83
CA SER A 265 1.71 -9.92 5.36
C SER A 265 0.57 -10.67 6.04
N ALA A 266 -0.17 -10.03 6.95
CA ALA A 266 -1.26 -10.68 7.70
C ALA A 266 -2.33 -11.32 6.80
N ALA A 267 -2.63 -10.73 5.63
CA ALA A 267 -3.58 -11.29 4.66
C ALA A 267 -2.94 -12.24 3.63
N LEU A 268 -1.61 -12.29 3.55
CA LEU A 268 -0.92 -13.15 2.60
C LEU A 268 -1.01 -14.62 3.05
N PRO A 269 -1.07 -15.58 2.11
CA PRO A 269 -0.97 -17.00 2.44
C PRO A 269 0.30 -17.29 3.26
N GLY A 270 0.14 -17.98 4.38
CA GLY A 270 1.23 -18.34 5.30
C GLY A 270 1.72 -17.22 6.23
N GLY A 271 1.17 -16.00 6.10
CA GLY A 271 1.45 -14.92 7.04
C GLY A 271 0.64 -15.04 8.34
N PRO A 272 0.92 -14.18 9.34
CA PRO A 272 1.88 -13.08 9.28
C PRO A 272 3.34 -13.55 9.42
N TYR A 273 4.25 -12.89 8.71
CA TYR A 273 5.70 -13.12 8.79
C TYR A 273 6.38 -12.03 9.62
N ASP A 274 7.20 -12.40 10.58
CA ASP A 274 8.01 -11.44 11.33
C ASP A 274 9.19 -10.95 10.46
N GLY A 275 9.56 -9.68 10.63
CA GLY A 275 10.70 -9.08 9.93
C GLY A 275 10.51 -7.59 9.63
N GLY A 276 11.60 -6.94 9.22
CA GLY A 276 11.61 -5.58 8.70
C GLY A 276 11.49 -5.56 7.18
N LEU A 277 10.84 -4.52 6.66
CA LEU A 277 10.58 -4.32 5.25
C LEU A 277 10.98 -2.90 4.82
N ASP A 278 11.91 -2.83 3.86
CA ASP A 278 12.29 -1.61 3.13
C ASP A 278 12.18 -1.89 1.63
N ILE A 279 11.12 -1.43 0.97
CA ILE A 279 10.87 -1.75 -0.44
C ILE A 279 10.54 -0.53 -1.29
N GLN A 280 10.92 -0.60 -2.56
CA GLN A 280 10.38 0.19 -3.65
C GLN A 280 9.28 -0.65 -4.32
N VAL A 281 8.05 -0.19 -4.26
CA VAL A 281 6.91 -0.68 -5.02
C VAL A 281 6.90 0.07 -6.34
N ASP A 282 7.14 -0.63 -7.45
CA ASP A 282 7.05 -0.04 -8.79
C ASP A 282 5.60 -0.01 -9.28
N GLU A 283 4.81 -1.01 -8.85
CA GLU A 283 3.40 -1.13 -9.19
C GLU A 283 2.74 -2.11 -8.22
N ALA A 284 1.69 -1.70 -7.53
CA ALA A 284 0.77 -2.61 -6.87
C ALA A 284 -0.66 -2.24 -7.22
N THR A 285 -1.45 -3.20 -7.69
CA THR A 285 -2.86 -3.02 -8.00
C THR A 285 -3.70 -3.89 -7.08
N ILE A 286 -4.58 -3.24 -6.32
CA ILE A 286 -5.55 -3.88 -5.44
C ILE A 286 -6.94 -3.63 -6.01
N ASP A 287 -7.76 -4.67 -6.09
CA ASP A 287 -9.16 -4.57 -6.50
C ASP A 287 -10.10 -5.29 -5.51
N GLN A 288 -11.32 -5.56 -5.95
CA GLN A 288 -12.35 -6.23 -5.17
C GLN A 288 -11.90 -7.60 -4.63
N SER A 289 -11.05 -8.31 -5.38
CA SER A 289 -10.52 -9.63 -5.04
C SER A 289 -9.29 -9.60 -4.13
N GLY A 290 -8.70 -8.42 -3.91
CA GLY A 290 -7.47 -8.23 -3.12
C GLY A 290 -6.31 -7.79 -4.00
N LEU A 291 -5.08 -8.17 -3.60
CA LEU A 291 -3.87 -7.86 -4.36
C LEU A 291 -3.83 -8.66 -5.66
N ARG A 292 -3.92 -7.96 -6.80
CA ARG A 292 -3.96 -8.56 -8.13
C ARG A 292 -2.57 -8.63 -8.76
N ASP A 293 -1.86 -7.51 -8.74
CA ASP A 293 -0.55 -7.33 -9.34
C ASP A 293 0.36 -6.61 -8.33
N LEU A 294 1.62 -7.06 -8.20
CA LEU A 294 2.63 -6.43 -7.36
C LEU A 294 4.00 -6.57 -8.01
N ARG A 295 4.71 -5.47 -8.16
CA ARG A 295 6.10 -5.40 -8.62
C ARG A 295 6.89 -4.56 -7.63
N PHE A 296 7.97 -5.14 -7.11
CA PHE A 296 8.77 -4.48 -6.10
C PHE A 296 10.23 -4.91 -6.11
N SER A 297 11.07 -4.11 -5.46
CA SER A 297 12.45 -4.41 -5.13
C SER A 297 12.75 -3.88 -3.72
N GLY A 298 13.81 -4.35 -3.07
CA GLY A 298 14.20 -3.84 -1.76
C GLY A 298 14.82 -4.88 -0.86
N ARG A 299 14.60 -4.74 0.44
CA ARG A 299 15.22 -5.53 1.49
C ARG A 299 14.18 -6.03 2.48
N LEU A 300 14.34 -7.30 2.85
CA LEU A 300 13.61 -8.02 3.88
C LEU A 300 14.63 -8.45 4.92
N ASP A 301 14.43 -8.08 6.18
CA ASP A 301 15.37 -8.40 7.26
C ASP A 301 14.71 -9.15 8.40
N GLY A 302 15.47 -10.03 9.04
CA GLY A 302 15.01 -10.70 10.27
C GLY A 302 13.83 -11.65 10.05
N LEU A 303 13.65 -12.15 8.84
CA LEU A 303 12.60 -13.13 8.53
C LEU A 303 12.83 -14.40 9.33
N SER A 304 11.85 -14.87 10.08
CA SER A 304 11.98 -16.12 10.83
C SER A 304 11.97 -17.31 9.88
N VAL A 305 13.05 -18.11 9.88
CA VAL A 305 13.13 -19.34 9.09
C VAL A 305 12.02 -20.31 9.50
N GLY A 306 11.66 -20.31 10.78
CA GLY A 306 10.59 -21.14 11.34
C GLY A 306 9.21 -20.85 10.77
N GLN A 307 8.99 -19.65 10.21
CA GLN A 307 7.75 -19.29 9.52
C GLN A 307 7.79 -19.63 8.02
N LEU A 308 8.97 -19.57 7.40
CA LEU A 308 9.13 -19.82 5.97
C LEU A 308 9.12 -21.31 5.62
N VAL A 309 9.84 -22.11 6.42
CA VAL A 309 10.12 -23.52 6.14
C VAL A 309 8.85 -24.42 6.14
N PRO A 310 7.85 -24.20 7.01
CA PRO A 310 6.58 -24.94 6.96
C PRO A 310 5.80 -24.83 5.65
N MET A 311 5.95 -23.73 4.90
CA MET A 311 5.32 -23.61 3.57
C MET A 311 5.82 -24.66 2.58
N PHE A 312 7.01 -25.21 2.82
CA PHE A 312 7.61 -26.27 2.01
C PHE A 312 7.36 -27.67 2.60
N GLY A 313 6.51 -27.78 3.63
CA GLY A 313 6.20 -29.04 4.32
C GLY A 313 7.33 -29.56 5.21
N LEU A 314 8.23 -28.68 5.62
CA LEU A 314 9.35 -28.97 6.52
C LEU A 314 9.02 -28.44 7.93
N PRO A 315 9.50 -29.09 9.02
CA PRO A 315 9.24 -28.63 10.37
C PRO A 315 9.91 -27.28 10.63
N PRO A 316 9.36 -26.45 11.54
CA PRO A 316 9.94 -25.16 11.90
C PRO A 316 11.42 -25.30 12.27
N GLN A 317 12.24 -24.38 11.78
CA GLN A 317 13.66 -24.31 12.06
C GLN A 317 13.97 -23.00 12.79
N ALA A 318 14.94 -23.03 13.71
CA ALA A 318 15.51 -21.80 14.23
C ALA A 318 16.31 -21.07 13.14
N GLY A 319 16.48 -19.76 13.31
CA GLY A 319 17.31 -18.92 12.46
C GLY A 319 16.56 -17.74 11.85
N THR A 320 17.34 -16.85 11.24
CA THR A 320 16.82 -15.65 10.59
C THR A 320 17.33 -15.55 9.18
N VAL A 321 16.54 -14.93 8.31
CA VAL A 321 16.85 -14.69 6.90
C VAL A 321 16.83 -13.19 6.63
N ALA A 322 17.84 -12.73 5.90
CA ALA A 322 17.88 -11.42 5.29
C ALA A 322 17.95 -11.60 3.77
N LEU A 323 17.06 -10.95 3.03
CA LEU A 323 17.00 -11.01 1.57
C LEU A 323 17.05 -9.61 1.00
N ARG A 324 17.87 -9.44 -0.04
CA ARG A 324 17.78 -8.31 -0.95
C ARG A 324 17.10 -8.77 -2.23
N VAL A 325 15.91 -8.28 -2.45
CA VAL A 325 15.12 -8.51 -3.66
C VAL A 325 15.53 -7.48 -4.70
N HIS A 326 16.17 -7.92 -5.78
CA HIS A 326 16.50 -7.05 -6.90
C HIS A 326 15.25 -6.70 -7.69
N GLN A 327 14.38 -7.68 -7.89
CA GLN A 327 13.10 -7.51 -8.56
C GLN A 327 12.20 -8.70 -8.23
N ALA A 328 10.94 -8.42 -7.95
CA ALA A 328 9.88 -9.41 -7.80
C ALA A 328 8.64 -8.94 -8.54
N ALA A 329 7.91 -9.89 -9.11
CA ALA A 329 6.63 -9.70 -9.76
C ALA A 329 5.67 -10.82 -9.34
N TYR A 330 4.52 -10.41 -8.85
CA TYR A 330 3.40 -11.25 -8.47
C TYR A 330 2.19 -10.83 -9.30
N GLN A 331 1.54 -11.78 -9.95
CA GLN A 331 0.38 -11.54 -10.81
C GLN A 331 -0.61 -12.69 -10.67
N SER A 332 -1.88 -12.36 -10.44
CA SER A 332 -2.99 -13.33 -10.44
C SER A 332 -2.75 -14.55 -9.52
N GLY A 333 -2.21 -14.33 -8.32
CA GLY A 333 -1.99 -15.42 -7.36
C GLY A 333 -0.61 -16.07 -7.43
N ARG A 334 0.27 -15.65 -8.35
CA ARG A 334 1.51 -16.38 -8.69
C ARG A 334 2.71 -15.46 -8.75
N ILE A 335 3.88 -16.01 -8.41
CA ILE A 335 5.17 -15.33 -8.59
C ILE A 335 5.62 -15.57 -10.03
N THR A 336 5.48 -14.57 -10.88
CA THR A 336 5.93 -14.65 -12.28
C THR A 336 7.43 -14.44 -12.39
N TYR A 337 8.01 -13.64 -11.49
CA TYR A 337 9.44 -13.40 -11.44
C TYR A 337 9.90 -13.06 -10.02
N LEU A 338 11.04 -13.59 -9.59
CA LEU A 338 11.74 -13.15 -8.38
C LEU A 338 13.24 -13.33 -8.61
N SER A 339 14.01 -12.27 -8.37
CA SER A 339 15.46 -12.29 -8.29
C SER A 339 15.90 -11.71 -6.96
N ALA A 340 16.68 -12.49 -6.20
CA ALA A 340 17.14 -12.10 -4.88
C ALA A 340 18.53 -12.66 -4.54
N GLU A 341 19.21 -11.98 -3.64
CA GLU A 341 20.40 -12.45 -2.91
C GLU A 341 20.13 -12.33 -1.42
N GLY A 342 20.96 -12.92 -0.56
CA GLY A 342 20.77 -12.79 0.87
C GLY A 342 21.56 -13.79 1.71
N SER A 343 21.12 -13.95 2.95
CA SER A 343 21.73 -14.89 3.89
C SER A 343 20.71 -15.42 4.89
N ALA A 344 20.86 -16.68 5.27
CA ALA A 344 20.22 -17.26 6.44
C ALA A 344 21.29 -17.60 7.47
N GLY A 345 21.04 -17.32 8.75
CA GLY A 345 21.98 -17.61 9.83
C GLY A 345 21.33 -18.31 11.00
N GLY A 346 22.16 -19.03 11.76
CA GLY A 346 21.73 -19.71 12.99
C GLY A 346 20.83 -20.93 12.77
N LEU A 347 20.94 -21.58 11.61
CA LEU A 347 20.19 -22.80 11.33
C LEU A 347 20.78 -23.98 12.11
N SER A 348 19.95 -24.76 12.79
CA SER A 348 20.41 -25.95 13.51
C SER A 348 20.81 -27.06 12.53
N LEU A 349 22.09 -27.44 12.51
CA LEU A 349 22.53 -28.58 11.68
C LEU A 349 21.90 -29.90 12.13
N THR A 350 21.56 -30.01 13.42
CA THR A 350 20.94 -31.21 13.97
C THR A 350 19.52 -31.37 13.44
N ASP A 351 18.76 -30.28 13.36
CA ASP A 351 17.39 -30.31 12.85
C ASP A 351 17.37 -30.53 11.33
N LEU A 352 18.28 -29.86 10.59
CA LEU A 352 18.46 -30.05 9.15
C LEU A 352 18.90 -31.48 8.80
N SER A 353 19.82 -32.07 9.55
CA SER A 353 20.29 -33.45 9.30
C SER A 353 19.23 -34.50 9.65
N THR A 354 18.44 -34.26 10.70
CA THR A 354 17.30 -35.11 11.07
C THR A 354 16.24 -35.13 9.98
N LEU A 355 16.03 -34.01 9.28
CA LEU A 355 15.10 -33.93 8.14
C LEU A 355 15.50 -34.80 6.95
N ILE A 356 16.81 -34.94 6.72
CA ILE A 356 17.35 -35.84 5.69
C ILE A 356 17.19 -37.32 6.14
N GLY A 357 16.94 -37.56 7.43
CA GLY A 357 16.51 -38.83 7.99
C GLY A 357 17.63 -39.87 8.14
N ARG A 358 18.89 -39.45 8.29
CA ARG A 358 20.06 -40.37 8.21
C ARG A 358 21.17 -40.11 9.23
N GLY A 359 20.84 -39.50 10.36
CA GLY A 359 21.77 -39.21 11.45
C GLY A 359 21.77 -37.73 11.82
N LYS A 360 22.70 -37.34 12.68
CA LYS A 360 22.84 -36.01 13.25
C LYS A 360 24.19 -35.38 12.91
N ILE A 361 24.14 -34.07 12.69
CA ILE A 361 25.30 -33.18 12.62
C ILE A 361 25.12 -32.12 13.70
N THR A 362 26.13 -31.90 14.54
CA THR A 362 26.08 -30.85 15.57
C THR A 362 26.67 -29.54 15.05
N GLY A 363 26.19 -28.40 15.57
CA GLY A 363 26.61 -27.06 15.16
C GLY A 363 25.50 -26.27 14.49
N THR A 364 25.87 -25.13 13.90
CA THR A 364 24.95 -24.25 13.15
C THR A 364 25.37 -24.14 11.70
N ALA A 365 24.41 -23.89 10.81
CA ALA A 365 24.67 -23.58 9.42
C ALA A 365 24.36 -22.13 9.12
N ASP A 366 25.27 -21.48 8.40
CA ASP A 366 25.05 -20.20 7.76
C ASP A 366 24.97 -20.44 6.26
N VAL A 367 23.96 -19.85 5.63
CA VAL A 367 23.65 -19.99 4.22
C VAL A 367 23.78 -18.62 3.58
N THR A 368 24.63 -18.49 2.58
CA THR A 368 24.74 -17.30 1.73
C THR A 368 24.10 -17.61 0.39
N ILE A 369 23.09 -16.82 0.02
CA ILE A 369 22.41 -16.88 -1.27
C ILE A 369 23.05 -15.80 -2.15
N GLU A 370 23.98 -16.20 -3.01
CA GLU A 370 24.66 -15.29 -3.92
C GLU A 370 23.72 -14.83 -5.04
N SER A 371 22.86 -15.73 -5.50
CA SER A 371 21.79 -15.41 -6.42
C SER A 371 20.70 -16.47 -6.37
N MET A 372 19.47 -16.05 -6.54
CA MET A 372 18.29 -16.89 -6.67
C MET A 372 17.38 -16.28 -7.72
N MET A 373 16.86 -17.12 -8.61
CA MET A 373 15.88 -16.74 -9.60
C MET A 373 14.71 -17.72 -9.63
N VAL A 374 13.51 -17.18 -9.47
CA VAL A 374 12.25 -17.90 -9.67
C VAL A 374 11.54 -17.28 -10.86
N VAL A 375 11.05 -18.11 -11.78
CA VAL A 375 10.26 -17.71 -12.94
C VAL A 375 9.05 -18.62 -13.00
N ASP A 376 7.85 -18.05 -13.07
CA ASP A 376 6.58 -18.79 -13.11
C ASP A 376 6.48 -19.86 -12.00
N ASP A 377 6.67 -19.45 -10.75
CA ASP A 377 6.67 -20.29 -9.54
C ASP A 377 7.75 -21.41 -9.52
N ARG A 378 8.74 -21.35 -10.42
CA ARG A 378 9.81 -22.36 -10.53
C ARG A 378 11.19 -21.77 -10.28
N LEU A 379 11.94 -22.40 -9.39
CA LEU A 379 13.35 -22.08 -9.15
C LEU A 379 14.19 -22.48 -10.38
N THR A 380 14.64 -21.50 -11.15
CA THR A 380 15.40 -21.73 -12.41
C THR A 380 16.90 -21.62 -12.19
N LEU A 381 17.33 -20.75 -11.27
CA LEU A 381 18.72 -20.52 -10.93
C LEU A 381 18.87 -20.33 -9.42
N ALA A 382 19.89 -20.94 -8.83
CA ALA A 382 20.31 -20.66 -7.47
C ALA A 382 21.82 -20.90 -7.30
N ALA A 383 22.52 -19.95 -6.70
CA ALA A 383 23.90 -20.11 -6.25
C ALA A 383 23.92 -19.90 -4.74
N VAL A 384 24.16 -20.98 -3.99
CA VAL A 384 24.02 -20.99 -2.53
C VAL A 384 25.26 -21.62 -1.90
N THR A 385 25.88 -20.91 -0.97
CA THR A 385 26.99 -21.43 -0.17
C THR A 385 26.50 -21.72 1.25
N ILE A 386 26.73 -22.93 1.73
CA ILE A 386 26.39 -23.38 3.09
C ILE A 386 27.70 -23.62 3.83
N ALA A 387 27.87 -22.98 4.98
CA ALA A 387 29.01 -23.17 5.87
C ALA A 387 28.52 -23.63 7.24
N ALA A 388 29.13 -24.69 7.76
CA ALA A 388 28.85 -25.20 9.09
C ALA A 388 29.85 -24.65 10.10
N THR A 389 29.34 -24.21 11.24
CA THR A 389 30.11 -23.76 12.39
C THR A 389 29.87 -24.75 13.55
N PRO A 390 30.93 -25.38 14.08
CA PRO A 390 30.82 -26.23 15.26
C PRO A 390 30.21 -25.52 16.48
N PRO A 391 29.65 -26.26 17.46
CA PRO A 391 29.17 -25.66 18.71
C PRO A 391 30.29 -24.92 19.46
N ALA A 392 29.94 -23.83 20.14
CA ALA A 392 30.92 -23.05 20.91
C ALA A 392 31.58 -23.90 22.01
N GLY A 393 32.92 -23.94 22.02
CA GLY A 393 33.69 -24.67 23.04
C GLY A 393 33.71 -26.20 22.90
N ALA A 394 33.14 -26.75 21.83
CA ALA A 394 33.15 -28.19 21.55
C ALA A 394 33.52 -28.48 20.08
N ALA A 395 34.00 -29.69 19.82
CA ALA A 395 34.19 -30.15 18.45
C ALA A 395 32.83 -30.41 17.78
N GLY A 396 32.73 -30.10 16.48
CA GLY A 396 31.57 -30.46 15.69
C GLY A 396 31.59 -31.96 15.44
N THR A 397 30.44 -32.63 15.51
CA THR A 397 30.32 -34.08 15.35
C THR A 397 29.32 -34.45 14.26
N ILE A 398 29.62 -35.52 13.53
CA ILE A 398 28.75 -36.13 12.52
C ILE A 398 28.59 -37.62 12.86
N ASP A 399 27.35 -38.12 12.82
CA ASP A 399 27.09 -39.55 12.98
C ASP A 399 27.82 -40.35 11.89
N ARG A 400 28.53 -41.40 12.30
CA ARG A 400 29.23 -42.29 11.38
C ARG A 400 28.31 -42.85 10.28
N VAL A 401 27.10 -43.25 10.66
CA VAL A 401 26.09 -43.79 9.73
C VAL A 401 25.71 -42.74 8.67
N MET A 402 25.64 -41.47 9.04
CA MET A 402 25.37 -40.39 8.10
C MET A 402 26.51 -40.23 7.11
N LEU A 403 27.75 -40.25 7.61
CA LEU A 403 28.95 -40.08 6.79
C LEU A 403 29.13 -41.24 5.80
N GLN A 404 28.91 -42.48 6.24
CA GLN A 404 28.91 -43.68 5.39
C GLN A 404 27.84 -43.63 4.31
N ASN A 405 26.61 -43.25 4.68
CA ASN A 405 25.51 -43.12 3.72
C ASN A 405 25.78 -42.01 2.70
N ALA A 406 26.29 -40.86 3.15
CA ALA A 406 26.61 -39.74 2.28
C ALA A 406 27.72 -40.11 1.28
N SER A 407 28.80 -40.76 1.75
CA SER A 407 29.90 -41.14 0.86
C SER A 407 29.47 -42.18 -0.18
N GLN A 408 28.75 -43.24 0.22
CA GLN A 408 28.35 -44.30 -0.69
C GLN A 408 27.32 -43.82 -1.71
N ARG A 409 26.28 -43.09 -1.27
CA ARG A 409 25.17 -42.71 -2.16
C ARG A 409 25.47 -41.50 -3.03
N LEU A 410 26.09 -40.45 -2.46
CA LEU A 410 26.30 -39.21 -3.20
C LEU A 410 27.56 -39.28 -4.05
N LEU A 411 28.62 -39.90 -3.53
CA LEU A 411 29.96 -39.83 -4.11
C LEU A 411 30.44 -41.16 -4.70
N GLY A 412 29.75 -42.27 -4.40
CA GLY A 412 30.07 -43.59 -4.96
C GLY A 412 31.34 -44.22 -4.39
N PHE A 413 31.78 -43.83 -3.19
CA PHE A 413 32.93 -44.47 -2.52
C PHE A 413 32.61 -44.79 -1.06
N ASP A 414 33.29 -45.81 -0.54
CA ASP A 414 33.12 -46.28 0.83
C ASP A 414 34.19 -45.69 1.75
N VAL A 415 33.75 -44.83 2.68
CA VAL A 415 34.58 -44.28 3.78
C VAL A 415 34.81 -45.26 4.91
N THR A 416 34.08 -46.37 4.97
CA THR A 416 34.15 -47.35 6.08
C THR A 416 35.58 -47.80 6.43
N PRO A 417 36.48 -48.08 5.47
CA PRO A 417 37.86 -48.48 5.78
C PRO A 417 38.70 -47.39 6.48
N MET A 418 38.29 -46.12 6.38
CA MET A 418 39.01 -44.98 6.95
C MET A 418 38.49 -44.58 8.33
N LEU A 419 37.37 -45.16 8.78
CA LEU A 419 36.69 -44.77 10.02
C LEU A 419 36.92 -45.82 11.11
N PRO A 420 37.23 -45.41 12.36
CA PRO A 420 37.41 -46.36 13.45
C PRO A 420 36.10 -47.09 13.74
N GLU A 421 36.17 -48.42 13.87
CA GLU A 421 34.98 -49.26 14.06
C GLU A 421 34.22 -48.96 15.36
N SER A 422 34.91 -48.44 16.38
CA SER A 422 34.36 -48.16 17.71
C SER A 422 33.69 -46.79 17.88
N THR A 423 33.84 -45.88 16.91
CA THR A 423 33.29 -44.51 17.01
C THR A 423 31.91 -44.40 16.38
N GLU A 424 30.94 -43.96 17.20
CA GLU A 424 29.59 -43.61 16.76
C GLU A 424 29.56 -42.22 16.09
N PHE A 425 30.40 -41.29 16.58
CA PHE A 425 30.51 -39.92 16.11
C PHE A 425 31.92 -39.62 15.61
N ILE A 426 32.01 -38.80 14.57
CA ILE A 426 33.28 -38.36 13.97
C ILE A 426 33.38 -36.85 14.14
N GLU A 427 34.50 -36.37 14.68
CA GLU A 427 34.76 -34.94 14.80
C GLU A 427 35.06 -34.33 13.43
N TYR A 428 34.36 -33.25 13.08
CA TYR A 428 34.63 -32.45 11.89
C TYR A 428 35.28 -31.12 12.25
N GLU A 429 36.27 -30.72 11.44
CA GLU A 429 36.92 -29.42 11.56
C GLU A 429 36.24 -28.39 10.65
N LYS A 430 35.93 -28.78 9.41
CA LYS A 430 35.31 -27.91 8.42
C LYS A 430 34.26 -28.67 7.62
N LEU A 431 33.08 -28.08 7.48
CA LEU A 431 32.02 -28.58 6.63
C LEU A 431 31.45 -27.38 5.86
N GLY A 432 31.46 -27.44 4.55
CA GLY A 432 30.91 -26.37 3.74
C GLY A 432 30.78 -26.78 2.28
N VAL A 433 29.69 -26.35 1.65
CA VAL A 433 29.34 -26.75 0.29
C VAL A 433 28.78 -25.55 -0.46
N ARG A 434 29.14 -25.41 -1.74
CA ARG A 434 28.49 -24.49 -2.67
C ARG A 434 27.61 -25.29 -3.63
N LEU A 435 26.39 -24.82 -3.83
CA LEU A 435 25.36 -25.43 -4.65
C LEU A 435 25.01 -24.46 -5.77
N ASP A 436 25.27 -24.86 -7.01
CA ASP A 436 24.92 -24.10 -8.21
C ASP A 436 23.85 -24.87 -8.98
N LEU A 437 22.62 -24.37 -8.96
CA LEU A 437 21.47 -24.86 -9.71
C LEU A 437 21.29 -24.00 -10.96
N ASN A 438 21.22 -24.64 -12.13
CA ASN A 438 20.89 -23.97 -13.38
C ASN A 438 20.03 -24.89 -14.25
N GLY A 439 18.79 -24.48 -14.52
CA GLY A 439 17.89 -25.20 -15.43
C GLY A 439 17.59 -26.64 -14.97
N GLY A 440 17.48 -26.86 -13.66
CA GLY A 440 17.22 -28.19 -13.08
C GLY A 440 18.47 -29.06 -12.89
N ALA A 441 19.64 -28.64 -13.38
CA ALA A 441 20.91 -29.31 -13.09
C ALA A 441 21.58 -28.69 -11.86
N LEU A 442 21.78 -29.49 -10.82
CA LEU A 442 22.50 -29.13 -9.60
C LEU A 442 23.96 -29.55 -9.68
N ARG A 443 24.87 -28.59 -9.53
CA ARG A 443 26.30 -28.83 -9.32
C ARG A 443 26.67 -28.54 -7.87
N VAL A 444 27.49 -29.41 -7.30
CA VAL A 444 27.91 -29.34 -5.90
C VAL A 444 29.41 -29.11 -5.89
N HIS A 445 29.87 -28.12 -5.12
CA HIS A 445 31.24 -27.67 -5.04
C HIS A 445 31.76 -27.74 -3.61
N GLY A 446 33.05 -28.05 -3.47
CA GLY A 446 33.76 -27.86 -2.20
C GLY A 446 33.96 -26.38 -1.89
N THR A 447 34.27 -26.08 -0.63
CA THR A 447 34.50 -24.72 -0.15
C THR A 447 35.88 -24.53 0.47
N HIS A 448 36.60 -25.62 0.75
CA HIS A 448 37.87 -25.57 1.48
C HIS A 448 38.85 -26.67 1.04
N GLY A 449 40.00 -26.74 1.73
CA GLY A 449 41.14 -27.60 1.38
C GLY A 449 42.08 -26.95 0.36
N ASP A 450 43.23 -27.57 0.12
CA ASP A 450 44.32 -26.99 -0.68
C ASP A 450 43.94 -26.65 -2.13
N ASP A 451 42.96 -27.37 -2.68
CA ASP A 451 42.42 -27.17 -4.03
C ASP A 451 41.04 -26.48 -4.02
N GLY A 452 40.51 -26.12 -2.85
CA GLY A 452 39.17 -25.56 -2.68
C GLY A 452 38.02 -26.53 -2.97
N ARG A 453 38.30 -27.83 -3.19
CA ARG A 453 37.31 -28.83 -3.63
C ARG A 453 36.90 -29.80 -2.52
N THR A 454 37.17 -29.46 -1.27
CA THR A 454 36.77 -30.27 -0.11
C THR A 454 35.46 -29.75 0.46
N ILE A 455 34.53 -30.66 0.70
CA ILE A 455 33.21 -30.40 1.31
C ILE A 455 33.24 -30.71 2.81
N LEU A 456 33.94 -31.77 3.22
CA LEU A 456 34.06 -32.16 4.63
C LEU A 456 35.51 -32.53 4.96
N THR A 457 36.04 -31.90 6.00
CA THR A 457 37.30 -32.24 6.66
C THR A 457 37.01 -32.73 8.06
N VAL A 458 37.46 -33.95 8.37
CA VAL A 458 37.33 -34.58 9.69
C VAL A 458 38.67 -34.63 10.39
N ASN A 459 38.65 -34.65 11.72
CA ASN A 459 39.84 -34.88 12.53
C ASN A 459 39.96 -36.38 12.82
N LEU A 460 40.94 -37.04 12.21
CA LEU A 460 41.22 -38.46 12.43
C LEU A 460 42.64 -38.62 12.96
N PHE A 461 42.78 -39.24 14.13
CA PHE A 461 44.08 -39.45 14.80
C PHE A 461 44.86 -38.14 15.00
N GLY A 462 44.17 -37.04 15.28
CA GLY A 462 44.75 -35.72 15.50
C GLY A 462 45.25 -35.02 14.22
N ARG A 463 44.80 -35.47 13.04
CA ARG A 463 45.13 -34.85 11.75
C ARG A 463 43.87 -34.51 10.95
N PRO A 464 43.81 -33.31 10.33
CA PRO A 464 42.74 -32.98 9.40
C PRO A 464 42.85 -33.83 8.13
N LEU A 465 41.77 -34.51 7.78
CA LEU A 465 41.65 -35.28 6.55
C LEU A 465 40.39 -34.85 5.78
N GLY A 466 40.58 -34.38 4.55
CA GLY A 466 39.50 -34.05 3.64
C GLY A 466 38.83 -35.30 3.08
N VAL A 467 37.73 -35.74 3.69
CA VAL A 467 37.07 -37.01 3.41
C VAL A 467 36.03 -36.93 2.30
N ILE A 468 35.26 -35.85 2.22
CA ILE A 468 34.24 -35.66 1.16
C ILE A 468 34.74 -34.58 0.21
N LYS A 469 34.95 -34.97 -1.05
CA LYS A 469 35.41 -34.11 -2.14
C LYS A 469 34.27 -33.75 -3.08
N GLU A 470 34.46 -32.67 -3.83
CA GLU A 470 33.56 -32.23 -4.90
C GLU A 470 33.25 -33.38 -5.88
N PRO A 471 31.96 -33.71 -6.11
CA PRO A 471 31.58 -34.68 -7.13
C PRO A 471 31.82 -34.10 -8.53
N LYS A 472 32.33 -34.94 -9.45
CA LYS A 472 32.62 -34.51 -10.84
C LYS A 472 31.37 -34.35 -11.72
N ARG A 473 30.22 -34.89 -11.29
CA ARG A 473 28.98 -34.93 -12.08
C ARG A 473 27.96 -33.93 -11.54
N SER A 474 27.12 -33.42 -12.43
CA SER A 474 25.89 -32.70 -12.07
C SER A 474 24.76 -33.69 -11.80
N PHE A 475 23.79 -33.27 -11.00
CA PHE A 475 22.60 -34.04 -10.64
C PHE A 475 21.36 -33.39 -11.24
N ASP A 476 20.51 -34.16 -11.91
CA ASP A 476 19.20 -33.66 -12.32
C ASP A 476 18.26 -33.66 -11.11
N VAL A 477 17.78 -32.47 -10.74
CA VAL A 477 16.86 -32.24 -9.62
C VAL A 477 15.49 -31.72 -10.09
N SER A 478 15.25 -31.67 -11.40
CA SER A 478 14.02 -31.10 -11.98
C SER A 478 12.76 -31.72 -11.40
N GLY A 479 12.71 -33.06 -11.29
CA GLY A 479 11.57 -33.78 -10.72
C GLY A 479 11.33 -33.48 -9.23
N TYR A 480 12.39 -33.17 -8.47
CA TYR A 480 12.27 -32.77 -7.06
C TYR A 480 11.75 -31.34 -6.94
N LEU A 481 12.26 -30.42 -7.76
CA LEU A 481 11.77 -29.04 -7.83
C LEU A 481 10.29 -28.99 -8.23
N ASP A 482 9.87 -29.74 -9.25
CA ASP A 482 8.47 -29.85 -9.67
C ASP A 482 7.57 -30.45 -8.57
N ALA A 483 8.09 -31.38 -7.77
CA ALA A 483 7.35 -31.94 -6.64
C ALA A 483 7.17 -30.91 -5.51
N MET A 484 8.20 -30.11 -5.21
CA MET A 484 8.11 -29.01 -4.26
C MET A 484 7.14 -27.93 -4.73
N THR A 485 7.24 -27.46 -5.98
CA THR A 485 6.33 -26.47 -6.54
C THR A 485 4.88 -26.95 -6.50
N ARG A 486 4.62 -28.23 -6.81
CA ARG A 486 3.26 -28.80 -6.69
C ARG A 486 2.75 -28.80 -5.27
N ARG A 487 3.59 -29.16 -4.28
CA ARG A 487 3.20 -29.12 -2.87
C ARG A 487 2.80 -27.71 -2.44
N VAL A 488 3.62 -26.73 -2.79
CA VAL A 488 3.34 -25.31 -2.51
C VAL A 488 2.05 -24.85 -3.22
N GLY A 489 1.86 -25.23 -4.49
CA GLY A 489 0.70 -24.85 -5.29
C GLY A 489 -0.63 -25.55 -4.95
N THR A 490 -0.60 -26.65 -4.19
CA THR A 490 -1.82 -27.35 -3.72
C THR A 490 -2.34 -26.85 -2.36
N TYR A 491 -1.67 -25.88 -1.74
CA TYR A 491 -2.13 -25.33 -0.47
C TYR A 491 -3.36 -24.45 -0.67
N ASP A 492 -4.50 -24.91 -0.16
CA ASP A 492 -5.71 -24.12 -0.03
C ASP A 492 -5.49 -23.06 1.06
N ALA A 493 -5.45 -21.79 0.65
CA ALA A 493 -5.24 -20.66 1.53
C ALA A 493 -6.28 -20.60 2.67
N ASP A 494 -7.48 -21.15 2.44
CA ASP A 494 -8.54 -21.18 3.45
C ASP A 494 -8.32 -22.30 4.48
N GLN A 495 -7.85 -23.49 4.07
CA GLN A 495 -7.45 -24.55 5.01
C GLN A 495 -6.28 -24.13 5.90
N LEU A 496 -5.33 -23.36 5.37
CA LEU A 496 -4.19 -22.88 6.16
C LEU A 496 -4.64 -21.85 7.21
N ARG A 497 -5.56 -20.94 6.85
CA ARG A 497 -6.17 -19.99 7.79
C ARG A 497 -6.94 -20.71 8.90
N GLU A 498 -7.67 -21.77 8.58
CA GLU A 498 -8.37 -22.59 9.58
C GLU A 498 -7.40 -23.32 10.52
N TRP A 499 -6.34 -23.92 9.97
CA TRP A 499 -5.31 -24.61 10.76
C TRP A 499 -4.59 -23.67 11.73
N TRP A 500 -4.29 -22.44 11.31
CA TRP A 500 -3.65 -21.43 12.17
C TRP A 500 -4.58 -20.88 13.24
N ARG A 501 -5.85 -20.58 12.92
CA ARG A 501 -6.85 -20.18 13.93
C ARG A 501 -7.04 -21.25 15.00
N ALA A 502 -7.00 -22.53 14.61
CA ALA A 502 -7.06 -23.64 15.55
C ALA A 502 -5.82 -23.69 16.48
N ARG A 503 -4.67 -23.20 16.02
CA ARG A 503 -3.41 -23.22 16.77
C ARG A 503 -3.25 -22.01 17.69
N GLU A 504 -3.75 -20.84 17.30
CA GLU A 504 -3.88 -19.67 18.18
C GLU A 504 -4.88 -19.93 19.30
N ALA A 505 -5.99 -20.62 19.03
CA ALA A 505 -6.97 -21.01 20.04
C ALA A 505 -6.45 -22.08 21.03
N GLY A 506 -5.48 -22.91 20.61
CA GLY A 506 -4.87 -23.95 21.45
C GLY A 506 -3.65 -23.51 22.26
N GLY A 507 -3.18 -22.27 22.08
CA GLY A 507 -1.98 -21.75 22.75
C GLY A 507 -2.20 -21.24 24.19
N ASP A 508 -3.45 -21.15 24.65
CA ASP A 508 -3.83 -20.53 25.94
C ASP A 508 -4.15 -21.56 27.05
N GLU A 509 -4.10 -22.87 26.78
CA GLU A 509 -4.38 -23.92 27.79
C GLU A 509 -3.10 -24.56 28.39
N GLY A 510 -1.93 -23.95 28.23
CA GLY A 510 -0.67 -24.55 28.65
C GLY A 510 0.44 -23.57 29.00
N MET A 511 0.17 -22.61 29.89
CA MET A 511 1.21 -21.94 30.68
C MET A 511 0.77 -21.73 32.12
#